data_AF-A0AA42UF27-F1
#
_entry.id   AF-A0AA42UF27-F1
#
_cell.length_a   1.000
_cell.length_b   1.000
_cell.length_c   1.000
_cell.angle_alpha   90.00
_cell.angle_beta   90.00
_cell.angle_gamma   90.00
#
_symmetry.space_group_name_H-M   'P 1'
#
loop_
_entity.id
_entity.type
_entity.pdbx_description
1 polymer ?
#
loop_
_entity_poly.entity_id
_entity_poly.type
_entity_poly.pdbx_seq_one_letter_code
_entity_poly.pdbx_strand_id
1 'polypeptide(L)'
;MRFLISPFVGAGKIKFGMTPDQVRLLLGGVFDSFKRAEESVFPCDYFENLGVFAYYNASGVLEAIEFTEPAVPEFEEMDLLKIHFKGLITYLSDKDKG
;
A
#
# COMPACT_ATOMS: atom_id res chain seq x y z
N MET A 1 -4.25 -7.32 8.68
CA MET A 1 -3.80 -8.38 7.73
C MET A 1 -2.31 -8.20 7.44
N ARG A 2 -1.52 -9.27 7.24
CA ARG A 2 -0.08 -9.13 6.91
C ARG A 2 0.14 -8.87 5.41
N PHE A 3 0.96 -7.87 5.11
CA PHE A 3 1.34 -7.49 3.75
C PHE A 3 2.86 -7.53 3.62
N LEU A 4 3.39 -8.59 3.01
CA LEU A 4 4.83 -8.71 2.76
C LEU A 4 5.25 -7.78 1.62
N ILE A 5 6.05 -6.76 1.94
CA ILE A 5 6.54 -5.78 0.98
C ILE A 5 7.64 -6.42 0.13
N SER A 6 7.46 -6.36 -1.19
CA SER A 6 8.47 -6.71 -2.18
C SER A 6 8.82 -5.44 -2.96
N PRO A 7 10.01 -4.85 -2.74
CA PRO A 7 10.41 -3.58 -3.37
C PRO A 7 10.21 -3.61 -4.88
N PHE A 8 9.67 -2.51 -5.43
CA PHE A 8 9.35 -2.34 -6.85
C PHE A 8 8.33 -3.33 -7.44
N VAL A 9 7.76 -4.24 -6.64
CA VAL A 9 6.80 -5.26 -7.09
C VAL A 9 5.41 -5.01 -6.51
N GLY A 10 5.31 -4.78 -5.20
CA GLY A 10 4.04 -4.59 -4.51
C GLY A 10 4.07 -5.10 -3.06
N ALA A 11 2.91 -5.51 -2.55
CA ALA A 11 2.76 -5.98 -1.17
C ALA A 11 1.78 -7.17 -1.07
N GLY A 12 2.27 -8.31 -0.59
CA GLY A 12 1.52 -9.56 -0.53
C GLY A 12 1.08 -10.02 -1.92
N LYS A 13 -0.23 -10.16 -2.13
CA LYS A 13 -0.81 -10.54 -3.44
C LYS A 13 -1.04 -9.35 -4.37
N ILE A 14 -0.98 -8.13 -3.85
CA ILE A 14 -1.20 -6.90 -4.63
C ILE A 14 0.11 -6.54 -5.34
N LYS A 15 0.03 -6.25 -6.63
CA LYS A 15 1.18 -5.87 -7.45
C LYS A 15 0.94 -4.52 -8.11
N PHE A 16 1.98 -3.73 -8.28
CA PHE A 16 1.92 -2.53 -9.09
C PHE A 16 1.52 -2.87 -10.54
N GLY A 17 0.77 -1.97 -11.17
CA GLY A 17 0.21 -2.19 -12.51
C GLY A 17 -1.13 -2.93 -12.54
N MET A 18 -1.64 -3.41 -11.40
CA MET A 18 -2.99 -4.00 -11.34
C MET A 18 -4.08 -2.95 -11.56
N THR A 19 -5.18 -3.35 -12.20
CA THR A 19 -6.38 -2.50 -12.33
C THR A 19 -7.15 -2.43 -10.99
N PRO A 20 -8.01 -1.41 -10.78
CA PRO A 20 -8.84 -1.33 -9.59
C PRO A 20 -9.66 -2.59 -9.32
N ASP A 21 -10.25 -3.17 -10.36
CA ASP A 21 -11.06 -4.39 -10.21
C ASP A 21 -10.22 -5.59 -9.76
N GLN A 22 -8.97 -5.70 -10.23
CA GLN A 22 -8.05 -6.74 -9.76
C GLN A 22 -7.68 -6.53 -8.28
N VAL A 23 -7.41 -5.30 -7.87
CA VAL A 23 -7.10 -4.97 -6.47
C VAL A 23 -8.29 -5.25 -5.57
N ARG A 24 -9.49 -4.80 -5.94
CA ARG A 24 -10.75 -5.02 -5.20
C ARG A 24 -11.08 -6.50 -5.09
N LEU A 25 -10.91 -7.27 -6.15
CA LEU A 25 -11.12 -8.72 -6.13
C LEU A 25 -10.13 -9.42 -5.18
N LEU A 26 -8.87 -8.99 -5.16
CA LEU A 26 -7.82 -9.60 -4.33
C LEU A 26 -7.95 -9.26 -2.84
N LEU A 27 -8.26 -8.01 -2.53
CA LEU A 27 -8.46 -7.55 -1.16
C LEU A 27 -9.81 -7.97 -0.60
N GLY A 28 -10.83 -8.01 -1.46
CA GLY A 28 -12.21 -8.22 -1.06
C GLY A 28 -12.67 -7.15 -0.07
N GLY A 29 -13.78 -7.45 0.62
CA GLY A 29 -14.32 -6.57 1.64
C GLY A 29 -15.01 -5.32 1.10
N VAL A 30 -15.39 -4.44 2.03
CA VAL A 30 -15.99 -3.14 1.72
C VAL A 30 -14.87 -2.13 1.50
N PHE A 31 -15.02 -1.30 0.48
CA PHE A 31 -14.12 -0.19 0.18
C PHE A 31 -14.91 1.05 -0.17
N ASP A 32 -14.31 2.21 0.10
CA ASP A 32 -14.78 3.49 -0.37
C ASP A 32 -13.83 4.02 -1.46
N SER A 33 -14.41 4.49 -2.56
CA SER A 33 -13.65 5.14 -3.64
C SER A 33 -13.84 6.64 -3.61
N PHE A 34 -12.76 7.40 -3.51
CA PHE A 34 -12.81 8.86 -3.47
C PHE A 34 -11.54 9.49 -4.01
N LYS A 35 -11.62 10.76 -4.41
CA LYS A 35 -10.43 11.54 -4.79
C LYS A 35 -9.68 12.00 -3.54
N ARG A 36 -8.39 11.63 -3.43
CA ARG A 36 -7.55 12.05 -2.29
C ARG A 36 -7.31 13.56 -2.27
N ALA A 37 -7.22 14.17 -3.45
CA ALA A 37 -7.16 15.62 -3.66
C ALA A 37 -8.01 15.99 -4.88
N GLU A 38 -8.42 17.25 -5.00
CA GLU A 38 -9.23 17.76 -6.14
C GLU A 38 -8.52 17.49 -7.48
N GLU A 39 -7.21 17.73 -7.44
CA GLU A 39 -6.08 17.17 -8.15
C GLU A 39 -6.19 15.86 -8.92
N SER A 40 -6.68 14.87 -8.18
CA SER A 40 -6.42 13.48 -8.48
C SER A 40 -7.18 13.09 -9.76
N VAL A 41 -6.42 12.62 -10.75
CA VAL A 41 -6.96 12.15 -12.03
C VAL A 41 -7.81 10.90 -11.80
N PHE A 42 -7.34 10.01 -10.93
CA PHE A 42 -8.05 8.80 -10.51
C PHE A 42 -8.41 8.85 -9.01
N PRO A 43 -9.58 8.31 -8.60
CA PRO A 43 -9.87 8.09 -7.19
C PRO A 43 -8.93 7.03 -6.61
N CYS A 44 -8.66 7.08 -5.31
CA CYS A 44 -8.09 5.95 -4.56
C CYS A 44 -9.21 5.10 -3.96
N ASP A 45 -8.92 3.83 -3.69
CA ASP A 45 -9.80 2.96 -2.89
C ASP A 45 -9.26 2.85 -1.48
N TYR A 46 -10.13 2.98 -0.47
CA TYR A 46 -9.80 2.75 0.92
C TYR A 46 -10.55 1.55 1.48
N PHE A 47 -9.80 0.56 1.95
CA PHE A 47 -10.30 -0.64 2.60
C PHE A 47 -10.09 -0.48 4.11
N GLU A 48 -11.01 0.23 4.77
CA GLU A 48 -10.88 0.60 6.19
C GLU A 48 -10.63 -0.61 7.10
N ASN A 49 -11.39 -1.68 6.91
CA ASN A 49 -11.26 -2.92 7.69
C ASN A 49 -9.89 -3.61 7.53
N LEU A 50 -9.14 -3.28 6.47
CA LEU A 50 -7.82 -3.81 6.21
C LEU A 50 -6.70 -2.81 6.52
N GLY A 51 -7.02 -1.52 6.65
CA GLY A 51 -6.07 -0.43 6.83
C GLY A 51 -5.23 -0.18 5.57
N VAL A 52 -5.86 -0.22 4.38
CA VAL A 52 -5.15 -0.14 3.09
C VAL A 52 -5.77 0.92 2.20
N PHE A 53 -4.95 1.84 1.69
CA PHE A 53 -5.29 2.66 0.53
C PHE A 53 -4.58 2.14 -0.71
N ALA A 54 -5.31 2.07 -1.82
CA ALA A 54 -4.79 1.75 -3.15
C ALA A 54 -4.87 3.00 -4.04
N TYR A 55 -3.72 3.49 -4.51
CA TYR A 55 -3.63 4.64 -5.41
C TYR A 55 -3.36 4.20 -6.84
N TYR A 56 -4.10 4.80 -7.77
CA TYR A 56 -4.00 4.50 -9.18
C TYR A 56 -3.51 5.73 -9.95
N ASN A 57 -2.61 5.51 -10.89
CA ASN A 57 -2.08 6.57 -11.74
C ASN A 57 -3.09 6.98 -12.83
N ALA A 58 -2.70 7.95 -13.66
CA ALA A 58 -3.54 8.46 -14.76
C ALA A 58 -3.95 7.40 -15.81
N SER A 59 -3.23 6.27 -15.90
CA SER A 59 -3.58 5.14 -16.76
C SER A 59 -4.54 4.15 -16.09
N GLY A 60 -4.98 4.42 -14.87
CA GLY A 60 -5.93 3.57 -14.13
C GLY A 60 -5.29 2.27 -13.63
N VAL A 61 -4.00 2.28 -13.30
CA VAL A 61 -3.31 1.13 -12.70
C VAL A 61 -2.63 1.48 -11.40
N LEU A 62 -2.50 0.51 -10.50
CA LEU A 62 -1.97 0.69 -9.15
C LEU A 62 -0.52 1.18 -9.20
N GLU A 63 -0.25 2.31 -8.55
CA GLU A 63 1.09 2.90 -8.46
C GLU A 63 1.63 2.99 -7.03
N ALA A 64 0.75 3.08 -6.02
CA ALA A 64 1.16 3.16 -4.62
C ALA A 64 0.15 2.47 -3.70
N ILE A 65 0.66 2.02 -2.56
CA ILE A 65 -0.12 1.42 -1.47
C ILE A 65 0.28 2.14 -0.19
N GLU A 66 -0.71 2.66 0.55
CA GLU A 66 -0.50 3.25 1.88
C GLU A 66 -1.15 2.33 2.92
N PHE A 67 -0.45 2.13 4.04
CA PHE A 67 -0.90 1.28 5.13
C PHE A 67 -1.17 2.10 6.39
N THR A 68 -2.26 1.76 7.05
CA THR A 68 -2.63 2.21 8.40
C THR A 68 -3.05 0.99 9.22
N GLU A 69 -3.30 1.15 10.51
CA GLU A 69 -3.92 0.09 11.31
C GLU A 69 -5.29 -0.30 10.70
N PRO A 70 -5.68 -1.59 10.67
CA PRO A 70 -5.04 -2.76 11.26
C PRO A 70 -4.11 -3.55 10.30
N ALA A 71 -3.56 -2.91 9.27
CA ALA A 71 -2.57 -3.55 8.41
C ALA A 71 -1.29 -3.88 9.18
N VAL A 72 -0.58 -4.92 8.73
CA VAL A 72 0.74 -5.31 9.22
C VAL A 72 1.67 -5.34 8.01
N PRO A 73 2.17 -4.17 7.56
CA PRO A 73 3.14 -4.11 6.47
C PRO A 73 4.50 -4.63 6.96
N GLU A 74 4.94 -5.73 6.37
CA GLU A 74 6.15 -6.45 6.78
C GLU A 74 7.23 -6.35 5.72
N PHE A 75 8.44 -5.94 6.11
CA PHE A 75 9.61 -5.96 5.24
C PHE A 75 10.78 -6.61 5.98
N GLU A 76 11.32 -7.70 5.41
CA GLU A 76 12.31 -8.58 6.05
C GLU A 76 11.94 -8.96 7.50
N GLU A 77 10.73 -9.52 7.68
CA GLU A 77 10.21 -9.97 8.98
C GLU A 77 9.95 -8.86 10.02
N MET A 78 10.07 -7.59 9.63
CA MET A 78 9.78 -6.44 10.49
C MET A 78 8.44 -5.79 10.16
N ASP A 79 7.54 -5.71 11.15
CA ASP A 79 6.31 -4.92 11.10
C ASP A 79 6.64 -3.42 11.16
N LEU A 80 6.56 -2.75 10.00
CA LEU A 80 7.03 -1.37 9.86
C LEU A 80 6.20 -0.36 10.67
N LEU A 81 4.93 -0.66 10.99
CA LEU A 81 4.08 0.21 11.80
C LEU A 81 4.38 0.12 13.30
N LYS A 82 5.15 -0.89 13.75
CA LYS A 82 5.55 -1.05 15.16
C LYS A 82 6.94 -0.53 15.47
N ILE A 83 7.69 -0.11 14.46
CA ILE A 83 9.03 0.45 14.65
C ILE A 83 8.89 1.94 14.94
N HIS A 84 9.63 2.43 15.93
CA HIS A 84 9.70 3.88 16.18
C HIS A 84 10.27 4.60 14.95
N PHE A 85 9.62 5.70 14.54
CA PHE A 85 9.93 6.44 13.31
C PHE A 85 11.42 6.63 13.02
N LYS A 86 12.21 7.10 14.01
CA LYS A 86 13.66 7.29 13.84
C LYS A 86 14.40 6.00 13.46
N GLY A 87 14.03 4.88 14.08
CA GLY A 87 14.62 3.57 13.79
C GLY A 87 14.22 3.07 12.41
N LEU A 88 12.96 3.30 12.01
CA LEU A 88 12.46 2.96 10.68
C LEU A 88 13.22 3.68 9.58
N ILE A 89 13.45 5.00 9.73
CA ILE A 89 14.22 5.78 8.76
C ILE A 89 15.64 5.25 8.60
N THR A 90 16.36 5.03 9.71
CA THR A 90 17.72 4.47 9.67
C THR A 90 17.74 3.12 8.95
N TYR A 91 16.82 2.22 9.32
CA TYR A 91 16.72 0.90 8.73
C TYR A 91 16.49 0.93 7.22
N LEU A 92 15.54 1.73 6.74
CA LEU A 92 15.24 1.83 5.31
C LEU A 92 16.35 2.53 4.52
N SER A 93 16.96 3.59 5.08
CA SER A 93 18.07 4.30 4.42
C SER A 93 19.31 3.42 4.21
N ASP A 94 19.59 2.47 5.10
CA ASP A 94 20.71 1.55 4.93
C ASP A 94 20.47 0.55 3.79
N LYS A 95 19.21 0.22 3.49
CA LYS A 95 18.83 -0.68 2.39
C LYS A 95 18.85 0.00 1.02
N ASP A 96 18.68 1.32 0.99
CA ASP A 96 18.61 2.12 -0.25
C ASP A 96 20.00 2.50 -0.80
N LYS A 97 21.08 2.18 -0.10
CA LYS A 97 22.48 2.46 -0.53
C LYS A 97 23.02 1.48 -1.58
N GLY A 98 22.19 0.56 -2.07
CA GLY A 98 22.53 -0.50 -3.02
C GLY A 98 22.51 -0.07 -4.48
#